data_AF-A0A4Y2A1I8-F1
#
_entry.id   AF-A0A4Y2A1I8-F1
#
_cell.length_a   1.000
_cell.length_b   1.000
_cell.length_c   1.000
_cell.angle_alpha   90.00
_cell.angle_beta   90.00
_cell.angle_gamma   90.00
#
_symmetry.space_group_name_H-M   'P 1'
#
loop_
_entity.id
_entity.type
_entity.pdbx_description
1 polymer ?
#
loop_
_entity_poly.entity_id
_entity_poly.type
_entity_poly.pdbx_seq_one_letter_code
_entity_poly.pdbx_strand_id
1 'polypeptide(L)'
;MSELTDFKRGQIVGARLVGASVDKVVEVFSVSRGTVSKTYSAYLKSGKTFSSKSQRGPKLVLSDRDRRSLRRIVTKHKKTTAAKVTAEMNVMLTNPVSTKTKRRELHKQGISG
;
A
#
# COMPACT_ATOMS: atom_id res chain seq x y z
N MET A 1 10.01 13.16 -12.38
CA MET A 1 8.74 13.70 -11.85
C MET A 1 9.00 14.19 -10.43
N SER A 2 9.10 15.50 -10.22
CA SER A 2 9.25 16.08 -8.88
C SER A 2 7.90 16.01 -8.15
N GLU A 3 7.88 15.41 -6.97
CA GLU A 3 6.65 15.34 -6.17
C GLU A 3 6.33 16.72 -5.57
N LEU A 4 5.06 17.13 -5.67
CA LEU A 4 4.56 18.35 -5.03
C LEU A 4 4.59 18.19 -3.50
N THR A 5 5.21 19.14 -2.82
CA THR A 5 5.16 19.23 -1.36
C THR A 5 3.72 19.39 -0.88
N ASP A 6 3.41 18.85 0.30
CA ASP A 6 2.06 18.93 0.87
C ASP A 6 1.60 20.39 1.06
N PHE A 7 2.54 21.28 1.39
CA PHE A 7 2.26 22.71 1.47
C PHE A 7 1.77 23.29 0.13
N LYS A 8 2.50 23.04 -0.98
CA LYS A 8 2.09 23.52 -2.30
C LYS A 8 0.75 22.91 -2.75
N ARG A 9 0.47 21.65 -2.39
CA ARG A 9 -0.84 21.03 -2.65
C ARG A 9 -1.97 21.76 -1.92
N GLY A 10 -1.74 22.09 -0.64
CA GLY A 10 -2.67 22.88 0.16
C GLY A 10 -2.96 24.24 -0.47
N GLN A 11 -1.92 24.94 -0.92
CA GLN A 11 -2.07 26.24 -1.58
C GLN A 11 -2.85 26.15 -2.90
N ILE A 12 -2.57 25.14 -3.74
CA ILE A 12 -3.30 24.89 -4.98
C ILE A 12 -4.79 24.65 -4.71
N VAL A 13 -5.11 23.82 -3.69
CA VAL A 13 -6.51 23.54 -3.31
C VAL A 13 -7.18 24.80 -2.78
N GLY A 14 -6.52 25.57 -1.90
CA GLY A 14 -7.03 26.83 -1.38
C GLY A 14 -7.37 27.82 -2.48
N ALA A 15 -6.44 28.03 -3.43
CA ALA A 15 -6.67 28.92 -4.57
C ALA A 15 -7.88 28.48 -5.42
N ARG A 16 -8.04 27.17 -5.65
CA ARG A 16 -9.19 26.63 -6.40
C ARG A 16 -10.51 26.77 -5.64
N LEU A 17 -10.51 26.67 -4.31
CA LEU A 17 -11.70 26.88 -3.47
C LEU A 17 -12.17 28.33 -3.47
N VAL A 18 -11.24 29.29 -3.53
CA VAL A 18 -11.55 30.73 -3.62
C VAL A 18 -11.97 31.14 -5.05
N GLY A 19 -12.03 30.19 -6.00
CA GLY A 19 -12.52 30.43 -7.35
C GLY A 19 -11.45 30.81 -8.37
N ALA A 20 -10.16 30.69 -8.05
CA ALA A 20 -9.10 30.97 -9.01
C ALA A 20 -9.16 30.01 -10.22
N SER A 21 -8.94 30.54 -11.42
CA SER A 21 -8.86 29.74 -12.65
C SER A 21 -7.66 28.78 -12.62
N VAL A 22 -7.75 27.68 -13.38
CA VAL A 22 -6.64 26.72 -13.47
C VAL A 22 -5.38 27.40 -13.99
N ASP A 23 -5.53 28.32 -14.93
CA ASP A 23 -4.43 29.03 -15.58
C ASP A 23 -3.71 29.96 -14.61
N LYS A 24 -4.47 30.65 -13.75
CA LYS A 24 -3.87 31.50 -12.72
C LYS A 24 -3.07 30.70 -11.71
N VAL A 25 -3.55 29.52 -11.33
CA VAL A 25 -2.84 28.61 -10.42
C VAL A 25 -1.58 28.04 -11.09
N VAL A 26 -1.65 27.70 -12.37
CA VAL A 26 -0.48 27.24 -13.14
C VAL A 26 0.61 28.30 -13.19
N GLU A 27 0.23 29.55 -13.45
CA GLU A 27 1.15 30.69 -13.47
C GLU A 27 1.81 30.91 -12.11
N VAL A 28 1.02 31.01 -11.05
CA VAL A 28 1.50 31.35 -9.69
C VAL A 28 2.38 30.25 -9.09
N PHE A 29 2.01 28.97 -9.29
CA PHE A 29 2.73 27.84 -8.66
C PHE A 29 3.73 27.17 -9.61
N SER A 30 3.82 27.63 -10.86
CA SER A 30 4.67 27.07 -11.92
C SER A 30 4.52 25.54 -12.07
N VAL A 31 3.28 25.07 -12.04
CA VAL A 31 2.91 23.64 -12.14
C VAL A 31 2.15 23.37 -13.43
N SER A 32 2.15 22.13 -13.92
CA SER A 32 1.34 21.79 -15.10
C SER A 32 -0.17 21.88 -14.83
N ARG A 33 -0.97 22.18 -15.87
CA ARG A 33 -2.45 22.13 -15.80
C ARG A 33 -2.96 20.77 -15.28
N GLY A 34 -2.36 19.68 -15.76
CA GLY A 34 -2.71 18.31 -15.33
C GLY A 34 -2.45 18.08 -13.85
N THR A 35 -1.40 18.69 -13.30
CA THR A 35 -1.08 18.63 -11.89
C THR A 35 -2.11 19.36 -11.03
N VAL A 36 -2.54 20.56 -11.43
CA VAL A 36 -3.59 21.32 -10.75
C VAL A 36 -4.91 20.55 -10.77
N SER A 37 -5.31 20.05 -11.95
CA SER A 37 -6.52 19.25 -12.12
C SER A 37 -6.50 18.00 -11.23
N LYS A 38 -5.42 17.21 -11.28
CA LYS A 38 -5.27 15.99 -10.48
C LYS A 38 -5.29 16.28 -8.98
N THR A 39 -4.66 17.37 -8.54
CA THR A 39 -4.62 17.76 -7.12
C THR A 39 -6.00 18.17 -6.63
N TYR A 40 -6.72 18.99 -7.40
CA TYR A 40 -8.06 19.43 -7.05
C TYR A 40 -9.08 18.28 -7.10
N SER A 41 -9.04 17.42 -8.12
CA SER A 41 -9.90 16.23 -8.18
C SER A 41 -9.62 15.23 -7.06
N ALA A 42 -8.36 15.06 -6.65
CA ALA A 42 -8.03 14.22 -5.50
C ALA A 42 -8.59 14.80 -4.19
N TYR A 43 -8.53 16.12 -4.04
CA TYR A 43 -9.14 16.82 -2.91
C TYR A 43 -10.67 16.62 -2.90
N LEU A 44 -11.37 16.83 -4.01
CA LEU A 44 -12.83 16.62 -4.07
C LEU A 44 -13.26 15.19 -3.71
N LYS A 45 -12.44 14.19 -4.04
CA LYS A 45 -12.73 12.78 -3.72
C LYS A 45 -12.47 12.41 -2.27
N SER A 46 -11.47 13.01 -1.64
CA SER A 46 -10.95 12.56 -0.35
C SER A 46 -11.09 13.56 0.80
N GLY A 47 -11.41 14.82 0.49
CA GLY A 47 -11.38 15.96 1.41
C GLY A 47 -9.98 16.32 1.90
N LYS A 48 -8.92 15.68 1.39
CA LYS A 48 -7.54 15.81 1.89
C LYS A 48 -6.64 16.46 0.86
N THR A 49 -5.77 17.34 1.33
CA THR A 49 -4.75 18.03 0.52
C THR A 49 -3.43 17.26 0.46
N PHE A 50 -3.17 16.43 1.48
CA PHE A 50 -2.02 15.56 1.58
C PHE A 50 -2.37 14.11 1.25
N SER A 51 -1.41 13.41 0.65
CA SER A 51 -1.51 11.96 0.43
C SER A 51 -1.16 11.24 1.73
N SER A 52 -2.14 10.67 2.42
CA SER A 52 -1.88 9.79 3.57
C SER A 52 -1.26 8.43 3.18
N LYS A 53 -0.78 8.31 1.93
CA LYS A 53 -0.28 7.05 1.37
C LYS A 53 1.19 6.83 1.68
N SER A 54 1.87 7.77 2.34
CA SER A 54 3.19 7.48 2.88
C SER A 54 3.04 6.40 3.98
N GLN A 55 3.78 5.31 3.79
CA GLN A 55 4.10 4.28 4.79
C GLN A 55 3.16 3.10 5.05
N ARG A 56 1.91 3.05 4.58
CA ARG A 56 1.20 1.75 4.65
C ARG A 56 1.65 0.84 3.51
N GLY A 57 2.72 0.10 3.78
CA GLY A 57 3.02 -1.13 3.05
C GLY A 57 1.78 -2.04 2.99
N PRO A 58 1.76 -3.03 2.08
CA PRO A 58 0.63 -3.93 1.94
C PRO A 58 0.20 -4.47 3.30
N LYS A 59 -1.11 -4.42 3.61
CA LYS A 59 -1.65 -5.03 4.84
C LYS A 59 -1.15 -6.47 4.91
N LEU A 60 -0.40 -6.78 5.95
CA LEU A 60 0.15 -8.11 6.15
C LEU A 60 -0.99 -9.03 6.61
N VAL A 61 -1.30 -10.05 5.80
CA VAL A 61 -2.37 -11.02 6.09
C VAL A 61 -1.98 -11.96 7.23
N LEU A 62 -0.68 -12.18 7.43
CA LEU A 62 -0.12 -13.00 8.49
C LEU A 62 0.48 -12.12 9.58
N SER A 63 0.18 -12.45 10.83
CA SER A 63 0.91 -11.89 11.97
C SER A 63 2.35 -12.43 12.00
N ASP A 64 3.23 -11.80 12.77
CA ASP A 64 4.60 -12.30 12.95
C ASP A 64 4.65 -13.65 13.70
N ARG A 65 3.61 -13.99 14.46
CA ARG A 65 3.45 -15.33 15.04
C ARG A 65 3.20 -16.36 13.94
N ASP A 66 2.28 -16.05 13.02
CA ASP A 66 1.91 -16.96 11.92
C ASP A 66 3.09 -17.20 10.97
N ARG A 67 3.88 -16.16 10.71
CA ARG A 67 5.12 -16.26 9.93
C ARG A 67 6.14 -17.20 10.57
N ARG A 68 6.32 -17.11 11.89
CA ARG A 68 7.23 -17.99 12.64
C ARG A 68 6.74 -19.43 12.62
N SER A 69 5.44 -19.66 12.79
CA SER A 69 4.84 -20.99 12.69
C SER A 69 5.00 -21.59 11.29
N LEU A 70 4.72 -20.80 10.24
CA LEU A 70 4.90 -21.21 8.84
C LEU A 70 6.35 -21.62 8.58
N ARG A 71 7.31 -20.81 9.02
CA ARG A 71 8.75 -21.11 8.90
C ARG A 71 9.09 -22.43 9.60
N ARG A 72 8.63 -22.63 10.84
CA ARG A 72 8.90 -23.85 11.62
C ARG A 72 8.37 -25.11 10.93
N ILE A 73 7.14 -25.07 10.42
CA ILE A 73 6.52 -26.22 9.72
C ILE A 73 7.35 -26.59 8.48
N VAL A 74 7.72 -25.59 7.67
CA VAL A 74 8.51 -25.82 6.46
C VAL A 74 9.94 -26.29 6.79
N THR A 75 10.59 -25.72 7.80
CA THR A 75 11.95 -26.16 8.19
C THR A 75 11.98 -27.55 8.84
N LYS A 76 10.93 -27.91 9.60
CA LYS A 76 10.81 -29.23 10.24
C LYS A 76 10.58 -30.32 9.20
N HIS A 77 9.87 -29.99 8.12
CA HIS A 77 9.57 -30.91 7.06
C HIS A 77 10.12 -30.41 5.72
N LYS A 78 11.44 -30.51 5.51
CA LYS A 78 12.13 -30.01 4.30
C LYS A 78 11.58 -30.53 2.95
N LYS A 79 10.74 -31.56 2.96
CA LYS A 79 10.10 -32.17 1.76
C LYS A 79 8.56 -32.17 1.84
N THR A 80 7.91 -31.27 2.60
CA THR A 80 6.44 -31.20 2.62
C THR A 80 5.86 -30.54 1.38
N THR A 81 4.75 -31.09 0.90
CA THR A 81 3.96 -30.47 -0.17
C THR A 81 3.20 -29.25 0.35
N ALA A 82 2.98 -28.28 -0.53
CA ALA A 82 2.24 -27.05 -0.19
C ALA A 82 0.85 -27.34 0.38
N ALA A 83 0.21 -28.44 -0.02
CA ALA A 83 -1.08 -28.89 0.51
C ALA A 83 -1.00 -29.24 2.01
N LYS A 84 0.04 -29.98 2.42
CA LYS A 84 0.25 -30.37 3.82
C LYS A 84 0.56 -29.18 4.72
N VAL A 85 1.42 -28.27 4.27
CA VAL A 85 1.68 -26.99 4.96
C VAL A 85 0.39 -26.16 5.08
N THR A 86 -0.47 -26.22 4.08
CA THR A 86 -1.73 -25.46 4.08
C THR A 86 -2.71 -26.00 5.12
N ALA A 87 -2.88 -27.32 5.19
CA ALA A 87 -3.74 -27.97 6.17
C ALA A 87 -3.28 -27.70 7.61
N GLU A 88 -1.99 -27.90 7.91
CA GLU A 88 -1.44 -27.67 9.25
C GLU A 88 -1.53 -26.20 9.67
N MET A 89 -1.26 -25.26 8.76
CA MET A 89 -1.39 -23.83 9.05
C MET A 89 -2.85 -23.42 9.28
N ASN A 90 -3.80 -23.99 8.55
CA ASN A 90 -5.21 -23.63 8.72
C ASN A 90 -5.78 -24.11 10.07
N VAL A 91 -5.24 -25.19 10.65
CA VAL A 91 -5.58 -25.62 12.02
C VAL A 91 -5.08 -24.60 13.07
N MET A 92 -3.97 -23.91 12.79
CA MET A 92 -3.38 -22.94 13.72
C MET A 92 -3.85 -21.49 13.53
N LEU A 93 -4.57 -21.20 12.44
CA LEU A 93 -5.02 -19.85 12.10
C LEU A 93 -6.51 -19.70 12.35
N THR A 94 -6.91 -18.57 12.96
CA THR A 94 -8.33 -18.20 13.12
C THR A 94 -9.00 -17.93 11.76
N ASN A 95 -8.23 -17.47 10.77
CA ASN A 95 -8.69 -17.25 9.40
C ASN A 95 -7.85 -18.09 8.41
N PRO A 96 -8.48 -18.91 7.55
CA PRO A 96 -7.74 -19.69 6.57
C PRO A 96 -7.05 -18.78 5.55
N VAL A 97 -5.80 -19.11 5.23
CA VAL A 97 -4.96 -18.30 4.34
C VAL A 97 -4.65 -19.08 3.06
N SER A 98 -4.75 -18.41 1.91
CA SER A 98 -4.50 -19.01 0.60
C SER A 98 -3.07 -19.53 0.45
N THR A 99 -2.90 -20.56 -0.38
CA THR A 99 -1.60 -21.10 -0.78
C THR A 99 -0.69 -20.03 -1.40
N LYS A 100 -1.25 -19.11 -2.20
CA LYS A 100 -0.54 -17.99 -2.83
C LYS A 100 0.05 -17.03 -1.79
N THR A 101 -0.71 -16.72 -0.73
CA THR A 101 -0.23 -15.88 0.38
C THR A 101 0.90 -16.57 1.14
N LYS A 102 0.76 -17.88 1.41
CA LYS A 102 1.80 -18.68 2.10
C LYS A 102 3.11 -18.71 1.31
N ARG A 103 3.06 -18.99 0.00
CA ARG A 103 4.27 -18.93 -0.87
C ARG A 103 4.93 -17.55 -0.88
N ARG A 104 4.14 -16.49 -1.00
CA ARG A 104 4.67 -15.11 -0.99
C ARG A 104 5.41 -14.80 0.31
N GLU A 105 4.87 -15.22 1.45
CA GLU A 105 5.53 -15.00 2.75
C GLU A 105 6.77 -15.88 2.93
N LEU A 106 6.79 -17.11 2.39
CA LEU A 106 8.00 -17.94 2.37
C LEU A 106 9.11 -17.33 1.50
N HIS A 107 8.76 -16.84 0.30
CA HIS A 107 9.72 -16.16 -0.57
C HIS A 107 10.29 -14.90 0.07
N LYS A 108 9.47 -14.10 0.76
CA LYS A 108 9.96 -12.95 1.56
C LYS A 108 10.95 -13.35 2.65
N GLN A 109 10.85 -14.57 3.17
CA GLN A 109 11.75 -15.13 4.18
C GLN A 109 12.97 -15.85 3.56
N GLY A 110 13.14 -15.81 2.23
CA GLY A 110 14.22 -16.49 1.53
C GLY A 110 14.08 -18.01 1.45
N ILE A 111 12.88 -18.54 1.75
CA ILE A 111 12.61 -19.98 1.72
C ILE A 111 11.92 -20.31 0.40
N SER A 112 12.63 -21.07 -0.43
CA SER A 112 12.14 -21.59 -1.70
C SER A 112 11.81 -23.08 -1.53
N GLY A 113 10.58 -23.46 -1.86
CA GLY A 113 10.02 -24.81 -1.72
C GLY A 113 8.63 -24.92 -2.31
#